data_AF-A0A132ALF0-F1
#
_entry.id   AF-A0A132ALF0-F1
#
_cell.length_a   1.000
_cell.length_b   1.000
_cell.length_c   1.000
_cell.angle_alpha   90.00
_cell.angle_beta   90.00
_cell.angle_gamma   90.00
#
_symmetry.space_group_name_H-M   'P 1'
#
loop_
_entity.id
_entity.type
_entity.pdbx_description
1 polymer ?
#
loop_
_entity_poly.entity_id
_entity_poly.type
_entity_poly.pdbx_seq_one_letter_code
_entity_poly.pdbx_strand_id
1 'polypeptide(L)' 'MSRYQINFEHAGINSLPAVARLSPQDLLAIGIDVGSHQKKIMNSICALRAQNSIGSPEGFLV' A
#
# COMPACT_ATOMS: atom_id res chain seq x y z
N MET A 1 3.76 -2.71 -12.35
CA MET A 1 3.47 -1.65 -11.36
C MET A 1 4.67 -0.74 -11.09
N SER A 2 5.89 -1.11 -11.50
CA SER A 2 7.11 -0.31 -11.35
C SER A 2 7.06 1.09 -11.99
N ARG A 3 6.20 1.33 -12.99
CA ARG A 3 6.00 2.66 -13.59
C ARG A 3 5.53 3.74 -12.59
N TYR A 4 4.99 3.34 -11.43
CA TYR A 4 4.55 4.28 -10.39
C TYR A 4 5.63 4.58 -9.35
N GLN A 5 6.84 3.99 -9.48
CA GLN A 5 7.92 4.20 -8.52
C GLN A 5 8.21 5.69 -8.30
N ILE A 6 8.34 6.47 -9.38
CA ILE A 6 8.58 7.92 -9.32
C ILE A 6 7.44 8.65 -8.60
N ASN A 7 6.18 8.22 -8.77
CA ASN A 7 5.03 8.80 -8.07
C ASN A 7 5.15 8.62 -6.55
N PHE A 8 5.55 7.43 -6.08
CA PHE A 8 5.79 7.18 -4.66
C PHE A 8 7.00 7.96 -4.14
N GLU A 9 8.10 8.00 -4.90
CA GLU A 9 9.31 8.75 -4.55
C GLU A 9 9.05 10.26 -4.42
N HIS A 10 8.36 10.86 -5.41
CA HIS A 10 7.98 12.27 -5.40
C HIS A 10 7.02 12.62 -4.25
N ALA A 11 6.18 11.67 -3.85
CA ALA A 11 5.30 11.83 -2.69
C ALA A 11 6.01 11.56 -1.34
N GLY A 12 7.31 11.24 -1.34
CA GLY A 12 8.06 10.90 -0.13
C GLY A 12 7.66 9.55 0.49
N ILE A 13 6.95 8.70 -0.26
CA ILE A 13 6.48 7.39 0.20
C ILE A 13 7.56 6.35 -0.16
N ASN A 14 8.52 6.16 0.73
CA ASN A 14 9.70 5.32 0.50
C ASN A 14 9.85 4.18 1.52
N SER A 15 8.79 3.85 2.28
CA SER A 15 8.82 2.78 3.28
C SER A 15 7.53 1.95 3.28
N LEU A 16 7.66 0.66 3.64
CA LEU A 16 6.50 -0.25 3.75
C LEU A 16 5.42 0.25 4.72
N PRO A 17 5.75 0.80 5.92
CA PRO A 17 4.73 1.35 6.82
C PRO A 17 3.99 2.55 6.22
N ALA A 18 4.66 3.39 5.42
CA ALA A 18 4.01 4.50 4.73
C ALA A 18 3.04 3.99 3.66
N VAL A 19 3.48 3.02 2.85
CA VAL A 19 2.63 2.35 1.84
C VAL A 19 1.42 1.67 2.48
N ALA A 20 1.62 1.02 3.63
CA ALA A 20 0.56 0.33 4.37
C ALA A 20 -0.55 1.27 4.84
N ARG A 21 -0.32 2.58 4.96
CA ARG A 21 -1.33 3.56 5.40
C ARG A 21 -2.16 4.17 4.26
N LEU A 22 -1.79 3.92 3.00
CA LEU A 22 -2.42 4.57 1.86
C LEU A 22 -3.88 4.13 1.64
N SER A 23 -4.68 5.10 1.21
CA SER A 23 -6.05 4.96 0.75
C SER A 23 -6.13 5.11 -0.79
N PRO A 24 -7.26 4.75 -1.42
CA PRO A 24 -7.46 5.02 -2.84
C PRO A 24 -7.35 6.51 -3.20
N GLN A 25 -7.70 7.41 -2.28
CA GLN A 25 -7.59 8.86 -2.47
C GLN A 25 -6.12 9.30 -2.51
N ASP A 26 -5.26 8.68 -1.70
CA ASP A 26 -3.82 8.95 -1.73
C ASP A 26 -3.19 8.49 -3.05
N LEU A 27 -3.63 7.35 -3.59
CA LEU A 27 -3.16 6.88 -4.91
C LEU A 27 -3.51 7.88 -6.01
N LEU A 28 -4.74 8.43 -5.98
CA LEU A 28 -5.16 9.47 -6.91
C LEU A 28 -4.30 10.74 -6.75
N ALA A 29 -4.05 11.16 -5.51
CA ALA A 29 -3.27 12.36 -5.20
C ALA A 29 -1.82 12.29 -5.71
N ILE A 30 -1.22 11.09 -5.74
CA ILE A 30 0.13 10.89 -6.27
C ILE A 30 0.15 10.60 -7.78
N GLY A 31 -0.98 10.71 -8.49
CA GLY A 31 -1.05 10.56 -9.94
C GLY A 31 -1.27 9.13 -10.44
N ILE A 32 -1.85 8.26 -9.60
CA ILE A 32 -2.30 6.93 -9.99
C ILE A 32 -3.82 6.98 -10.16
N ASP A 33 -4.28 7.34 -11.34
CA ASP A 33 -5.70 7.61 -11.68
C ASP A 33 -6.45 6.40 -12.26
N VAL A 34 -5.75 5.51 -12.95
CA VAL A 34 -6.35 4.33 -13.59
C VAL A 34 -6.93 3.38 -12.53
N GLY A 35 -8.26 3.26 -12.49
CA GLY A 35 -8.97 2.50 -11.46
C GLY A 35 -8.57 1.02 -11.35
N SER A 36 -8.26 0.36 -12.48
CA SER A 36 -7.77 -1.03 -12.46
C SER A 36 -6.39 -1.16 -11.79
N HIS A 37 -5.54 -0.14 -11.91
CA HIS A 37 -4.23 -0.10 -11.25
C HIS A 37 -4.36 0.24 -9.76
N GLN A 38 -5.20 1.22 -9.42
CA GLN A 38 -5.53 1.53 -8.02
C GLN A 38 -6.02 0.26 -7.30
N LYS A 39 -6.97 -0.47 -7.89
CA LYS A 39 -7.47 -1.74 -7.33
C LYS A 39 -6.35 -2.75 -7.11
N LYS A 40 -5.46 -2.93 -8.08
CA LYS A 40 -4.33 -3.87 -7.96
C LYS A 40 -3.37 -3.47 -6.83
N ILE A 41 -3.05 -2.18 -6.71
CA ILE A 41 -2.17 -1.66 -5.65
C ILE A 41 -2.83 -1.79 -4.28
N MET A 42 -4.11 -1.44 -4.15
CA MET A 42 -4.87 -1.57 -2.90
C MET A 42 -5.00 -3.02 -2.44
N ASN A 43 -5.13 -3.99 -3.36
CA ASN A 43 -5.09 -5.40 -3.00
C ASN A 43 -3.73 -5.80 -2.40
N SER A 44 -2.62 -5.33 -2.98
CA SER A 44 -1.27 -5.56 -2.42
C SER A 44 -1.09 -4.88 -1.05
N ILE A 45 -1.62 -3.67 -0.86
CA ILE A 45 -1.61 -2.97 0.43
C ILE A 45 -2.45 -3.73 1.48
N CYS A 46 -3.62 -4.25 1.11
CA CYS A 46 -4.45 -5.07 1.98
C CYS A 46 -3.71 -6.34 2.44
N ALA A 47 -3.05 -7.03 1.50
CA ALA A 47 -2.22 -8.19 1.81
C ALA A 47 -1.03 -7.83 2.74
N LEU A 48 -0.37 -6.70 2.51
CA LEU A 48 0.71 -6.19 3.36
C LEU A 48 0.22 -5.95 4.80
N ARG A 49 -0.97 -5.34 4.96
CA ARG A 49 -1.59 -5.13 6.28
C ARG A 49 -1.89 -6.44 6.98
N ALA A 50 -2.50 -7.40 6.27
CA ALA A 50 -2.82 -8.70 6.83
C ALA A 50 -1.57 -9.43 7.32
N GLN A 51 -0.48 -9.41 6.54
CA GLN A 51 0.81 -9.98 6.96
C GLN A 51 1.38 -9.30 8.21
N ASN A 52 1.31 -7.96 8.27
CA ASN A 52 1.79 -7.21 9.43
C ASN A 52 0.94 -7.46 10.69
N SER A 53 -0.36 -7.72 10.54
CA SER A 53 -1.23 -8.15 11.63
C SER A 53 -0.91 -9.58 12.11
N ILE A 54 -0.51 -10.47 11.20
CA ILE A 54 -0.13 -11.86 11.52
C ILE A 54 1.25 -11.94 12.20
N GLY A 55 2.13 -10.97 11.92
CA GLY A 55 3.47 -10.86 12.53
C GLY A 55 3.50 -10.29 13.96
N SER A 56 2.36 -9.89 14.52
CA SER A 56 2.27 -9.56 15.96
C SER A 56 2.10 -10.86 16.75
N PRO A 57 2.90 -11.11 17.82
CA PRO A 57 2.86 -12.37 18.58
C PRO A 57 1.53 -12.67 19.30
N GLU A 58 0.53 -11.79 19.18
CA GLU A 58 -0.78 -11.93 19.79
C GLU A 58 -1.71 -12.89 19.02
N GLY A 59 -1.30 -13.36 17.84
CA GLY A 59 -2.07 -14.30 17.01
C GLY A 59 -1.88 -15.80 17.31
N PHE A 60 -1.03 -16.17 18.28
CA PHE A 60 -0.74 -17.58 18.64
C PHE A 60 -1.42 -18.03 19.95
N LEU A 61 -2.63 -17.55 20.23
CA LEU A 61 -3.45 -18.07 21.33
C LEU A 61 -4.86 -18.37 20.83
N VAL A 62 -5.04 -19.52 20.18
CA VAL A 62 -6.09 -20.54 20.40
C VAL A 62 -6.09 -21.57 19.27
#